data_AF-A0A7V7DFH3-F1
#
_entry.id   AF-A0A7V7DFH3-F1
#
_cell.length_a   1.000
_cell.length_b   1.000
_cell.length_c   1.000
_cell.angle_alpha   90.00
_cell.angle_beta   90.00
_cell.angle_gamma   90.00
#
_symmetry.space_group_name_H-M   'P 1'
#
loop_
_entity.id
_entity.type
_entity.pdbx_description
1 polymer ?
#
loop_
_entity_poly.entity_id
_entity_poly.type
_entity_poly.pdbx_seq_one_letter_code
_entity_poly.pdbx_strand_id
1 'polypeptide(L)' 'MKPIHPDYPSLVKEVRRQLTLSQEDLARELGVSYATVNRWENGLSKPSKLARAQLDAFCERMQEAGMLSLSEAGRG' A
#
# COMPACT_ATOMS: atom_id res chain seq x y z
N MET A 1 12.65 12.73 -7.85
CA MET A 1 12.14 11.95 -9.00
C MET A 1 11.29 10.83 -8.41
N LYS A 2 9.96 10.82 -8.61
CA LYS A 2 9.07 9.80 -8.01
C LYS A 2 9.25 8.47 -8.76
N PRO A 3 9.36 7.31 -8.08
CA PRO A 3 9.57 6.05 -8.77
C PRO A 3 8.41 5.72 -9.72
N ILE A 4 8.80 5.23 -10.89
CA ILE A 4 7.97 4.80 -12.01
C ILE A 4 7.31 3.47 -11.62
N HIS A 5 5.99 3.48 -11.49
CA HIS A 5 5.11 2.32 -11.22
C HIS A 5 5.52 1.41 -10.06
N PRO A 6 4.97 1.59 -8.84
CA PRO A 6 5.20 0.64 -7.77
C PRO A 6 4.63 -0.73 -8.14
N ASP A 7 5.38 -1.78 -7.82
CA ASP A 7 4.86 -3.13 -7.71
C ASP A 7 3.83 -3.17 -6.57
N TYR A 8 2.57 -2.88 -6.90
CA TYR A 8 1.47 -2.81 -5.92
C TYR A 8 1.34 -4.07 -5.06
N PRO A 9 1.42 -5.30 -5.61
CA PRO A 9 1.47 -6.51 -4.80
C PRO A 9 2.46 -6.45 -3.63
N SER A 10 3.73 -6.14 -3.92
CA SER A 10 4.79 -6.09 -2.92
C SER A 10 4.65 -4.89 -1.98
N LEU A 11 4.31 -3.71 -2.52
CA LEU A 11 4.09 -2.50 -1.73
C LEU A 11 2.98 -2.69 -0.70
N VAL A 12 1.80 -3.17 -1.12
CA VAL A 12 0.63 -3.32 -0.24
C VAL A 12 0.92 -4.35 0.86
N LYS A 13 1.57 -5.48 0.51
CA LYS A 13 2.01 -6.48 1.48
C LYS A 13 3.00 -5.91 2.50
N GLU A 14 3.97 -5.12 2.05
CA GLU A 14 5.00 -4.58 2.92
C GLU A 14 4.44 -3.52 3.89
N VAL A 15 3.60 -2.60 3.39
CA VAL A 15 2.87 -1.63 4.21
C VAL A 15 2.09 -2.35 5.29
N ARG A 16 1.32 -3.38 4.91
CA ARG A 16 0.50 -4.16 5.84
C ARG A 16 1.37 -4.88 6.88
N ARG A 17 2.50 -5.47 6.47
CA ARG A 17 3.42 -6.20 7.35
C ARG A 17 4.08 -5.29 8.38
N GLN A 18 4.60 -4.13 7.97
CA GLN A 18 5.25 -3.19 8.90
C GLN A 18 4.27 -2.64 9.93
N LEU A 19 3.03 -2.37 9.51
CA LEU A 19 1.99 -1.82 10.39
C LEU A 19 1.19 -2.89 11.15
N THR A 20 1.54 -4.18 10.98
CA THR A 20 0.84 -5.33 11.61
C THR A 20 -0.67 -5.33 11.33
N LEU A 21 -1.08 -4.96 10.12
CA LEU A 21 -2.48 -4.90 9.71
C LEU A 21 -2.94 -6.22 9.07
N SER A 22 -4.22 -6.55 9.19
CA SER A 22 -4.86 -7.53 8.28
C SER A 22 -5.19 -6.87 6.94
N GLN A 23 -5.58 -7.67 5.92
CA GLN A 23 -6.05 -7.12 4.65
C GLN A 23 -7.34 -6.31 4.86
N GLU A 24 -8.20 -6.75 5.78
CA GLU A 24 -9.41 -6.07 6.20
C GLU A 24 -9.12 -4.73 6.90
N ASP A 25 -8.12 -4.67 7.79
CA ASP A 25 -7.79 -3.43 8.48
C ASP A 25 -7.24 -2.39 7.50
N LEU A 26 -6.34 -2.80 6.59
CA LEU A 26 -5.87 -1.91 5.53
C LEU A 26 -7.01 -1.48 4.60
N ALA A 27 -7.95 -2.37 4.28
CA ALA A 27 -9.11 -2.02 3.47
C ALA A 27 -9.97 -0.94 4.13
N ARG A 28 -10.19 -1.03 5.45
CA ARG A 28 -10.91 -0.02 6.23
C ARG A 28 -10.18 1.33 6.22
N GLU A 29 -8.87 1.33 6.46
CA GLU A 29 -8.05 2.55 6.43
C GLU A 29 -8.08 3.25 5.06
N LEU A 30 -8.13 2.47 3.98
CA LEU A 30 -8.17 2.98 2.61
C LEU A 30 -9.59 3.25 2.09
N GLY A 31 -10.64 2.90 2.85
CA GLY A 31 -12.03 3.04 2.40
C GLY A 31 -12.39 2.17 1.19
N VAL A 32 -11.78 0.98 1.08
CA VAL A 32 -12.04 0.00 0.02
C VAL A 32 -12.52 -1.33 0.61
N SER A 33 -12.91 -2.29 -0.23
CA SER A 33 -13.28 -3.62 0.24
C SER A 33 -12.06 -4.50 0.51
N TYR A 34 -12.20 -5.49 1.40
CA TYR A 34 -11.21 -6.56 1.57
C TYR A 34 -10.80 -7.19 0.22
N ALA A 35 -11.79 -7.54 -0.61
CA ALA A 35 -11.56 -8.16 -1.91
C ALA A 35 -10.69 -7.28 -2.83
N THR A 36 -10.76 -5.95 -2.68
CA THR A 36 -9.93 -5.00 -3.41
C THR A 36 -8.47 -5.12 -2.99
N VAL A 37 -8.18 -5.09 -1.69
CA VAL A 37 -6.81 -5.27 -1.16
C VAL A 37 -6.26 -6.65 -1.52
N ASN A 38 -7.05 -7.72 -1.35
CA ASN A 38 -6.65 -9.08 -1.73
C ASN A 38 -6.28 -9.19 -3.22
N ARG A 39 -7.02 -8.54 -4.12
CA ARG A 39 -6.66 -8.52 -5.55
C ARG A 39 -5.39 -7.74 -5.84
N TRP A 40 -5.12 -6.64 -5.13
CA TRP A 40 -3.87 -5.90 -5.28
C TRP A 40 -2.67 -6.73 -4.82
N GLU A 41 -2.76 -7.34 -3.64
CA GLU A 41 -1.69 -8.19 -3.08
C GLU A 41 -1.36 -9.42 -3.95
N ASN A 42 -2.33 -9.92 -4.72
CA ASN A 42 -2.17 -11.04 -5.64
C ASN A 42 -1.92 -10.62 -7.10
N GLY A 43 -1.78 -9.32 -7.39
CA GLY A 43 -1.53 -8.82 -8.75
C GLY A 43 -2.70 -8.99 -9.72
N LEU A 44 -3.89 -9.33 -9.23
CA LEU A 44 -5.10 -9.55 -10.03
C LEU A 44 -5.72 -8.23 -10.51
N SER A 45 -5.39 -7.11 -9.87
CA SER A 45 -5.78 -5.78 -10.33
C SER A 45 -4.83 -4.71 -9.80
N LYS A 46 -4.82 -3.54 -10.43
CA LYS A 46 -4.11 -2.35 -9.93
C LYS A 46 -5.09 -1.40 -9.24
N PRO A 47 -4.67 -0.62 -8.23
CA PRO A 47 -5.55 0.36 -7.59
C PRO A 47 -6.04 1.40 -8.62
N SER A 48 -7.27 1.86 -8.49
CA SER A 48 -7.82 2.97 -9.30
C SER A 48 -7.08 4.29 -9.00
N LYS A 49 -7.34 5.36 -9.76
CA LYS A 49 -6.74 6.67 -9.48
C LYS A 49 -7.04 7.15 -8.05
N LEU A 50 -8.29 6.99 -7.60
CA LEU A 50 -8.71 7.35 -6.25
C LEU A 50 -8.03 6.48 -5.20
N ALA A 51 -8.04 5.15 -5.41
CA ALA A 51 -7.43 4.21 -4.47
C ALA A 51 -5.91 4.38 -4.35
N ARG A 52 -5.23 4.74 -5.44
CA ARG A 52 -3.81 5.12 -5.40
C ARG A 52 -3.59 6.35 -4.51
N ALA A 53 -4.38 7.40 -4.71
CA ALA A 53 -4.26 8.61 -3.88
C ALA A 53 -4.52 8.34 -2.39
N GLN A 54 -5.50 7.47 -2.08
CA GLN A 54 -5.75 7.04 -0.69
C GLN A 54 -4.58 6.24 -0.11
N LEU A 55 -4.01 5.31 -0.88
CA LEU A 55 -2.84 4.53 -0.47
C LEU A 55 -1.61 5.42 -0.25
N ASP A 56 -1.34 6.34 -1.18
CA ASP A 56 -0.22 7.28 -1.09
C ASP A 56 -0.36 8.16 0.17
N ALA A 57 -1.53 8.76 0.39
CA ALA A 57 -1.81 9.58 1.58
C ALA A 57 -1.73 8.78 2.89
N PHE A 58 -2.18 7.52 2.88
CA PHE A 58 -2.04 6.62 4.01
C PHE A 58 -0.56 6.35 4.33
N CYS A 59 0.25 6.02 3.32
CA CYS A 59 1.68 5.77 3.47
C CYS A 59 2.43 7.02 3.94
N GLU A 60 2.13 8.21 3.41
CA GLU A 60 2.71 9.48 3.85
C GLU A 60 2.44 9.71 5.34
N ARG A 61 1.19 9.60 5.77
CA ARG A 61 0.78 9.78 7.17
C ARG A 61 1.45 8.77 8.13
N MET A 62 1.63 7.52 7.70
CA MET A 62 2.30 6.50 8.52
C MET A 62 3.83 6.70 8.58
N GLN A 63 4.45 7.25 7.54
CA GLN A 63 5.86 7.65 7.55
C GLN A 63 6.10 8.85 8.46
N GLU A 64 5.23 9.86 8.40
CA GLU A 64 5.28 11.02 9.31
C GLU A 64 5.12 10.61 10.78
N ALA A 65 4.29 9.60 11.05
CA ALA A 65 4.13 9.01 12.38
C ALA A 65 5.31 8.11 12.81
N GLY A 66 6.30 7.86 11.93
CA GLY A 66 7.44 6.98 12.19
C GLY A 66 7.09 5.49 12.26
N MET A 67 5.89 5.10 11.80
CA MET A 67 5.39 3.72 11.85
C MET A 67 5.68 2.92 10.58
N LEU A 68 5.93 3.61 9.46
CA LEU A 68 6.23 3.01 8.17
C LEU A 68 7.57 3.53 7.65
N SER A 69 8.41 2.61 7.17
CA SER A 69 9.68 2.93 6.50
C SER A 69 9.72 2.23 5.15
N LEU A 70 9.38 2.96 4.09
CA LEU A 70 9.55 2.49 2.72
C LEU A 70 10.94 2.96 2.22
N SER A 71 11.95 2.09 2.31
CA SER A 71 13.25 2.39 1.70
C SER A 71 13.17 2.23 0.17
N GLU A 72 13.98 2.98 -0.59
CA GLU A 72 14.14 2.78 -2.05
C GLU A 72 14.89 1.47 -2.39
N ALA A 73 14.79 0.41 -1.57
CA ALA A 73 15.53 -0.82 -1.73
C ALA A 73 14.86 -1.75 -2.76
N GLY A 74 15.16 -1.49 -4.03
CA GLY A 74 14.78 -2.34 -5.16
C GLY A 74 15.56 -2.05 -6.45
N ARG A 75 16.75 -1.44 -6.36
CA ARG A 75 17.74 -1.42 -7.44
C ARG A 75 18.80 -2.49 -7.14
N GLY A 76 18.44 -3.74 -7.41
CA GLY A 76 19.37 -4.85 -7.58
C GLY A 76 19.37 -5.25 -9.04
#